data_AF-A0A7C6DBR3-F1
#
_entry.id   AF-A0A7C6DBR3-F1
#
_cell.length_a   1.000
_cell.length_b   1.000
_cell.length_c   1.000
_cell.angle_alpha   90.00
_cell.angle_beta   90.00
_cell.angle_gamma   90.00
#
_symmetry.space_group_name_H-M   'P 1'
#
loop_
_entity.id
_entity.type
_entity.pdbx_description
1 polymer ?
#
loop_
_entity_poly.entity_id
_entity_poly.type
_entity_poly.pdbx_seq_one_letter_code
_entity_poly.pdbx_strand_id
1 'polypeptide(L)' 'MKSATIQLETLACPSCMQKIDKAVKSVDGVDKESVNVMFNASKVKLQFDPEKTTIDNITDSIGKIGYEVKKSVVR' A
#
# COMPACT_ATOMS: atom_id res chain seq x y z
N MET A 1 -0.50 -14.73 7.21
CA MET A 1 -0.30 -13.33 6.75
C MET A 1 1.06 -13.21 6.09
N LYS A 2 1.16 -12.45 5.00
CA LYS A 2 2.41 -12.11 4.30
C LYS A 2 2.72 -10.63 4.44
N SER A 3 3.99 -10.28 4.43
CA SER A 3 4.44 -8.88 4.52
C SER A 3 4.71 -8.33 3.13
N ALA A 4 4.05 -7.24 2.77
CA ALA A 4 4.32 -6.51 1.54
C ALA A 4 5.07 -5.20 1.81
N THR A 5 5.97 -4.86 0.90
CA THR A 5 6.57 -3.53 0.77
C THR A 5 6.34 -3.01 -0.63
N ILE A 6 5.66 -1.89 -0.75
CA ILE A 6 5.31 -1.23 -2.01
C ILE A 6 6.09 0.08 -2.10
N GLN A 7 6.86 0.25 -3.15
CA GLN A 7 7.53 1.50 -3.54
C GLN A 7 6.60 2.26 -4.46
N LEU A 8 6.27 3.49 -4.09
CA LEU A 8 5.51 4.44 -4.88
C LEU A 8 6.45 5.43 -5.55
N GLU A 9 5.91 6.16 -6.52
CA GLU A 9 6.51 7.40 -7.00
C GLU A 9 6.65 8.45 -5.87
N THR A 10 7.43 9.50 -6.14
CA THR A 10 7.77 10.52 -5.15
C THR A 10 6.51 11.17 -4.56
N LEU A 11 6.24 10.89 -3.30
CA LEU A 11 5.13 11.52 -2.59
C LEU A 11 5.53 12.94 -2.16
N ALA A 12 4.83 13.95 -2.67
CA ALA A 12 5.18 15.35 -2.46
C ALA A 12 4.27 16.11 -1.48
N CYS A 13 3.14 15.53 -1.04
CA CYS A 13 2.18 16.24 -0.17
C CYS A 13 1.70 15.42 1.05
N PRO A 14 1.62 16.00 2.27
CA PRO A 14 1.12 15.32 3.48
C PRO A 14 -0.27 14.70 3.31
N SER A 15 -1.13 15.35 2.52
CA SER A 15 -2.49 14.87 2.23
C SER A 15 -2.50 13.56 1.44
N CYS A 16 -1.42 13.24 0.71
CA CYS A 16 -1.27 11.99 -0.04
C CYS A 16 -1.19 10.77 0.89
N MET A 17 -0.50 10.91 2.02
CA MET A 17 -0.31 9.82 2.98
C MET A 17 -1.65 9.27 3.48
N GLN A 18 -2.56 10.16 3.89
CA GLN A 18 -3.86 9.74 4.42
C GLN A 18 -4.73 9.06 3.36
N LYS A 19 -4.64 9.48 2.10
CA LYS A 19 -5.36 8.83 0.99
C LYS A 19 -4.85 7.41 0.75
N ILE A 20 -3.53 7.23 0.73
CA ILE A 20 -2.89 5.92 0.53
C ILE A 20 -3.23 4.98 1.70
N ASP A 21 -3.10 5.46 2.94
CA ASP A 21 -3.43 4.67 4.14
C ASP A 21 -4.89 4.18 4.09
N LYS A 22 -5.84 5.08 3.78
CA LYS A 22 -7.25 4.72 3.65
C LYS A 22 -7.50 3.73 2.50
N ALA A 23 -6.92 3.97 1.32
CA ALA A 23 -7.10 3.09 0.16
C ALA A 23 -6.60 1.67 0.43
N VAL A 24 -5.42 1.54 1.04
CA VAL A 24 -4.83 0.24 1.40
C VAL A 24 -5.67 -0.46 2.48
N LYS A 25 -6.13 0.27 3.50
CA LYS A 25 -7.00 -0.29 4.56
C LYS A 25 -8.40 -0.67 4.07
N SER A 26 -8.84 -0.12 2.94
CA SER A 26 -10.11 -0.47 2.29
C SER A 26 -10.04 -1.79 1.52
N VAL A 27 -8.86 -2.34 1.25
CA VAL A 27 -8.70 -3.63 0.58
C VAL A 27 -9.01 -4.75 1.56
N ASP A 28 -9.95 -5.62 1.20
CA ASP A 28 -10.27 -6.79 2.01
C ASP A 28 -9.06 -7.73 2.13
N GLY A 29 -8.83 -8.30 3.31
CA GLY A 29 -7.65 -9.13 3.58
C GLY A 29 -6.38 -8.37 3.96
N VAL A 30 -6.37 -7.03 3.92
CA VAL A 30 -5.26 -6.24 4.49
C VAL A 30 -5.43 -6.08 6.00
N ASP A 31 -4.35 -6.32 6.75
CA ASP A 31 -4.31 -6.04 8.17
C ASP A 31 -4.13 -4.53 8.41
N LYS A 32 -5.17 -3.88 8.89
CA LYS A 32 -5.23 -2.41 9.00
C LYS A 32 -4.23 -1.85 10.00
N GLU A 33 -3.90 -2.59 11.05
CA GLU A 33 -2.98 -2.15 12.09
C GLU A 33 -1.52 -2.24 11.63
N SER A 34 -1.22 -3.14 10.69
CA SER A 34 0.11 -3.28 10.09
C SER A 34 0.46 -2.26 9.00
N VAL A 35 -0.52 -1.48 8.51
CA VAL A 35 -0.30 -0.51 7.43
C VAL A 35 0.57 0.64 7.93
N ASN A 36 1.73 0.81 7.29
CA ASN A 36 2.70 1.85 7.59
C ASN A 36 3.15 2.55 6.30
N VAL A 37 2.69 3.79 6.13
CA VAL A 37 3.01 4.64 4.98
C VAL A 37 4.22 5.52 5.29
N MET A 38 5.38 5.14 4.76
CA MET A 38 6.65 5.85 4.89
C MET A 38 6.78 6.93 3.80
N PHE A 39 6.17 8.09 4.04
CA PHE A 39 6.15 9.23 3.10
C PHE A 39 7.55 9.66 2.64
N ASN A 40 8.49 9.87 3.58
CA ASN A 40 9.88 10.27 3.27
C ASN A 40 10.61 9.29 2.34
N ALA A 41 10.24 8.00 2.38
CA ALA A 41 10.86 6.96 1.56
C ALA A 41 10.00 6.58 0.33
N SER A 42 8.83 7.20 0.18
CA SER A 42 7.79 6.81 -0.80
C SER A 42 7.51 5.31 -0.78
N LYS A 43 7.39 4.74 0.42
CA LYS A 43 7.17 3.30 0.63
C LYS A 43 5.94 3.06 1.49
N VAL A 44 5.24 1.96 1.24
CA VAL A 44 4.16 1.44 2.07
C VAL A 44 4.52 0.04 2.50
N LYS A 45 4.48 -0.22 3.81
CA LYS A 45 4.58 -1.57 4.36
C LYS A 45 3.23 -1.97 4.92
N LEU A 46 2.82 -3.20 4.68
CA LEU A 46 1.59 -3.74 5.24
C LEU A 46 1.68 -5.26 5.32
N GLN A 47 0.81 -5.86 6.10
CA GLN A 47 0.55 -7.29 6.08
C GLN A 47 -0.80 -7.55 5.44
N PHE A 48 -0.88 -8.63 4.67
CA PHE A 48 -2.11 -9.03 4.02
C PHE A 48 -2.26 -10.55 4.04
N ASP A 49 -3.49 -11.01 3.90
CA ASP A 49 -3.83 -12.41 3.77
C ASP A 49 -3.83 -12.82 2.29
N PRO A 50 -2.85 -13.64 1.84
CA PRO A 50 -2.77 -14.08 0.45
C PRO A 50 -3.95 -14.96 0.01
N GLU A 51 -4.74 -15.49 0.95
CA GLU A 51 -5.96 -16.26 0.62
C GLU A 51 -7.15 -15.34 0.30
N LYS A 52 -7.14 -14.09 0.79
CA LYS A 52 -8.21 -13.11 0.57
C LYS A 52 -7.87 -12.07 -0.50
N THR A 53 -6.60 -11.67 -0.59
CA THR A 53 -6.17 -10.63 -1.52
C THR A 53 -4.74 -10.86 -1.99
N THR A 54 -4.39 -10.23 -3.12
CA THR A 54 -3.05 -10.31 -3.70
C THR A 54 -2.38 -8.96 -3.67
N ILE A 55 -1.05 -8.96 -3.76
CA ILE A 55 -0.27 -7.72 -3.83
C ILE A 55 -0.71 -6.84 -5.01
N ASP A 56 -1.09 -7.47 -6.12
CA ASP A 56 -1.55 -6.79 -7.33
C ASP A 56 -2.82 -5.98 -7.08
N ASN A 57 -3.78 -6.56 -6.34
CA ASN A 57 -5.03 -5.92 -5.98
C ASN A 57 -4.83 -4.72 -5.04
N ILE A 58 -3.84 -4.83 -4.14
CA ILE A 58 -3.43 -3.74 -3.24
C ILE A 58 -2.77 -2.61 -4.05
N THR A 59 -1.88 -2.95 -4.99
CA THR A 59 -1.23 -1.96 -5.86
C THR A 59 -2.21 -1.29 -6.81
N ASP A 60 -3.21 -2.01 -7.31
CA ASP A 60 -4.28 -1.48 -8.16
C ASP A 60 -5.14 -0.46 -7.39
N SER A 61 -5.46 -0.73 -6.12
CA SER A 61 -6.16 0.23 -5.25
C SER A 61 -5.36 1.52 -5.05
N ILE A 62 -4.03 1.44 -5.02
CA ILE A 62 -3.14 2.62 -4.96
C ILE A 62 -3.10 3.33 -6.33
N GLY A 63 -3.09 2.59 -7.43
CA GLY A 63 -3.19 3.13 -8.79
C GLY A 63 -4.48 3.90 -9.03
N LYS A 64 -5.61 3.38 -8.54
CA LYS A 64 -6.95 3.99 -8.66
C LYS A 64 -7.06 5.38 -8.02
N ILE A 65 -6.29 5.65 -6.98
CA ILE A 65 -6.25 6.98 -6.34
C ILE A 65 -5.21 7.92 -6.99
N GLY A 66 -4.55 7.47 -8.06
CA GLY A 66 -3.64 8.26 -8.89
C GLY A 66 -2.16 8.18 -8.49
N TYR A 67 -1.71 7.14 -7.79
CA TYR A 67 -0.28 6.91 -7.53
C TYR A 67 0.25 5.70 -8.28
N GLU A 68 1.35 5.91 -8.98
CA GLU A 68 2.09 4.87 -9.68
C GLU A 68 2.94 4.05 -8.70
N VAL A 69 2.79 2.73 -8.79
CA VAL A 69 3.60 1.77 -8.05
C VAL A 69 4.85 1.45 -8.87
N LYS A 70 6.01 1.84 -8.35
CA LYS A 70 7.31 1.56 -8.99
C LYS A 70 7.80 0.14 -8.74
N LYS A 71 7.54 -0.41 -7.56
CA LYS A 71 8.00 -1.75 -7.17
C LYS A 71 7.13 -2.32 -6.06
N SER A 72 6.82 -3.60 -6.10
CA SER A 72 6.17 -4.32 -5.00
C SER A 72 7.00 -5.56 -4.67
N VAL A 73 7.20 -5.81 -3.37
CA VAL A 73 7.94 -6.98 -2.87
C VAL A 73 7.13 -7.61 -1.76
N VAL A 74 6.83 -8.91 -1.91
CA VAL A 74 6.16 -9.72 -0.90
C VAL A 74 7.20 -10.62 -0.23
N ARG A 75 7.16 -10.68 1.10
CA ARG A 75 7.97 -11.55 1.96
C ARG A 75 7.07 -12.42 2.81
#